data_AF-A0A5S3XS17-F1
#
_entry.id   AF-A0A5S3XS17-F1
#
_cell.length_a   1.000
_cell.length_b   1.000
_cell.length_c   1.000
_cell.angle_alpha   90.00
_cell.angle_beta   90.00
_cell.angle_gamma   90.00
#
_symmetry.space_group_name_H-M   'P 1'
#
loop_
_entity.id
_entity.type
_entity.pdbx_description
1 polymer ?
#
loop_
_entity_poly.entity_id
_entity_poly.type
_entity_poly.pdbx_seq_one_letter_code
_entity_poly.pdbx_strand_id
1 'polypeptide(L)' 'PHMLVVEVIERSYRSHFSEAKQALLALNKLGLIISLDDFGTGYSALSYITKLPIDTLKIDASFIAKDPDE' A
#
# COMPACT_ATOMS: atom_id res chain seq x y z
N PRO A 1 -1.59 -1.56 20.47
CA PRO A 1 -1.11 -1.20 19.11
C PRO A 1 -2.20 -1.18 18.02
N HIS A 2 -3.36 -1.79 18.25
CA HIS A 2 -4.42 -2.00 17.24
C HIS A 2 -5.09 -0.70 16.72
N MET A 3 -4.78 0.45 17.31
CA MET A 3 -5.26 1.77 16.85
C MET A 3 -4.18 2.56 16.12
N LEU A 4 -2.97 1.99 15.96
CA LEU A 4 -1.89 2.62 15.20
C LEU A 4 -1.87 2.02 13.79
N VAL A 5 -2.03 2.90 12.80
CA VAL A 5 -1.93 2.57 11.38
C VAL A 5 -0.61 3.11 10.87
N VAL A 6 0.18 2.24 10.24
CA VAL A 6 1.38 2.64 9.49
C VAL A 6 1.00 2.73 8.04
N GLU A 7 1.10 3.94 7.49
CA GLU A 7 0.82 4.21 6.09
C GLU A 7 2.12 4.24 5.28
N VAL A 8 2.09 3.58 4.12
CA VAL A 8 3.22 3.47 3.20
C VAL A 8 2.75 3.82 1.81
N ILE A 9 3.50 4.64 1.08
CA ILE A 9 3.17 5.05 -0.29
C ILE A 9 3.74 4.02 -1.27
N GLU A 10 2.99 3.65 -2.32
CA GLU A 10 3.38 2.65 -3.35
C GLU A 10 4.80 2.87 -3.90
N ARG A 11 5.14 4.14 -4.18
CA ARG A 11 6.41 4.52 -4.81
C ARG A 11 7.62 4.34 -3.89
N SER A 12 7.41 4.29 -2.58
CA SER A 12 8.52 4.31 -1.60
C SER A 12 9.35 3.03 -1.56
N TYR A 13 8.75 1.88 -1.88
CA TYR A 13 9.39 0.57 -1.71
C TYR A 13 9.71 -0.16 -3.02
N ARG A 14 9.44 0.45 -4.18
CA ARG A 14 9.52 -0.22 -5.48
C ARG A 14 10.90 -0.81 -5.77
N SER A 15 11.96 -0.05 -5.51
CA SER A 15 13.35 -0.51 -5.75
C SER A 15 13.86 -1.50 -4.69
N HIS A 16 13.14 -1.65 -3.58
CA HIS A 16 13.55 -2.42 -2.40
C HIS A 16 12.37 -3.25 -1.85
N PHE A 17 11.65 -3.92 -2.76
CA PHE A 17 10.38 -4.59 -2.44
C PHE A 17 10.55 -5.70 -1.39
N SER A 18 11.67 -6.43 -1.46
CA SER A 18 11.94 -7.54 -0.53
C SER A 18 12.16 -7.02 0.89
N GLU A 19 12.98 -5.98 1.02
CA GLU A 19 13.31 -5.31 2.27
C GLU A 19 12.08 -4.68 2.90
N ALA A 20 11.29 -3.96 2.09
CA ALA A 20 10.04 -3.39 2.56
C ALA A 20 9.06 -4.46 3.02
N LYS A 21 8.89 -5.54 2.26
CA LYS A 21 8.04 -6.67 2.68
C LYS A 21 8.48 -7.23 4.03
N GLN A 22 9.78 -7.41 4.25
CA GLN A 22 10.30 -7.91 5.53
C GLN A 22 10.01 -6.92 6.69
N ALA A 23 10.19 -5.62 6.47
CA ALA A 23 9.87 -4.59 7.45
C ALA A 23 8.37 -4.58 7.79
N LEU A 24 7.49 -4.63 6.78
CA LEU A 24 6.04 -4.66 6.99
C LEU A 24 5.58 -5.93 7.69
N LEU A 25 6.19 -7.09 7.40
CA LEU A 25 5.93 -8.32 8.12
C LEU A 25 6.33 -8.21 9.60
N ALA A 26 7.44 -7.54 9.90
CA ALA A 26 7.85 -7.31 11.29
C ALA A 26 6.85 -6.41 12.03
N LEU A 27 6.38 -5.33 11.39
CA LEU A 27 5.37 -4.42 11.95
C LEU A 27 4.02 -5.12 12.15
N ASN A 28 3.56 -5.89 11.17
CA ASN A 28 2.32 -6.66 11.26
C ASN A 28 2.38 -7.68 12.41
N LYS A 29 3.52 -8.35 12.62
CA LYS A 29 3.74 -9.26 13.78
C LYS A 29 3.67 -8.56 15.14
N LEU A 30 3.91 -7.24 15.21
CA LEU A 30 3.72 -6.45 16.42
C LEU A 30 2.25 -6.06 16.66
N GLY A 31 1.33 -6.48 15.79
CA GLY A 31 -0.09 -6.17 15.85
C GLY A 31 -0.45 -4.77 15.37
N LEU A 32 0.38 -4.20 14.49
CA LEU A 32 0.12 -2.93 13.81
C LEU A 32 -0.69 -3.16 12.53
N ILE A 33 -1.54 -2.17 12.21
CA ILE A 33 -2.31 -2.14 10.96
C ILE A 33 -1.45 -1.47 9.90
N ILE A 34 -1.36 -2.08 8.72
CA ILE A 34 -0.59 -1.57 7.58
C ILE A 34 -1.54 -1.07 6.49
N SER A 35 -1.40 0.18 6.10
CA SER A 35 -2.14 0.81 5.00
C SER A 35 -1.21 1.14 3.83
N LEU A 36 -1.63 0.83 2.61
CA LEU A 36 -0.95 1.23 1.37
C LEU A 36 -1.67 2.43 0.74
N ASP A 37 -0.93 3.52 0.51
CA ASP A 37 -1.43 4.79 -0.03
C ASP A 37 -0.97 5.11 -1.47
N ASP A 38 -1.68 6.05 -2.10
CA ASP A 38 -1.53 6.50 -3.49
C ASP A 38 -1.60 5.36 -4.54
N PHE A 39 -2.31 4.27 -4.25
CA PHE A 39 -2.42 3.16 -5.21
C PHE A 39 -3.16 3.63 -6.46
N GLY A 40 -2.53 3.45 -7.63
CA GLY A 40 -3.11 3.89 -8.90
C GLY A 40 -2.30 4.97 -9.62
N THR A 41 -1.39 5.66 -8.94
CA THR A 41 -0.58 6.77 -9.50
C THR A 41 0.66 6.33 -10.29
N GLY A 42 0.85 5.02 -10.48
CA GLY A 42 2.06 4.43 -11.05
C GLY A 42 1.84 3.14 -11.83
N TYR A 43 2.64 2.11 -11.51
CA TYR A 43 2.59 0.80 -12.16
C TYR A 43 1.62 -0.07 -11.36
N SER A 44 0.32 0.15 -11.55
CA SER A 44 -0.77 -0.37 -10.73
C SER A 44 -1.07 -1.85 -10.96
N ALA A 45 -0.07 -2.71 -10.82
CA ALA A 45 -0.24 -4.15 -10.96
C ALA A 45 -0.74 -4.76 -9.64
N LEU A 46 -2.01 -5.16 -9.58
CA LEU A 46 -2.61 -5.88 -8.44
C LEU A 46 -1.78 -7.12 -8.01
N SER A 47 -0.94 -7.65 -8.90
CA SER A 47 -0.09 -8.83 -8.68
C SER A 47 1.01 -8.67 -7.62
N TYR A 48 1.43 -7.46 -7.24
CA TYR A 48 2.38 -7.27 -6.14
C TYR A 48 1.72 -6.94 -4.80
N ILE A 49 0.52 -6.34 -4.81
CA ILE A 49 -0.23 -6.07 -3.58
C ILE A 49 -0.52 -7.36 -2.83
N THR A 50 -0.89 -8.42 -3.55
CA THR A 50 -1.15 -9.75 -2.97
C THR A 50 0.07 -10.36 -2.25
N LYS A 51 1.27 -9.77 -2.40
CA LYS A 51 2.50 -10.24 -1.78
C LYS A 51 2.89 -9.43 -0.53
N LEU A 52 2.21 -8.32 -0.24
CA LEU A 52 2.47 -7.45 0.92
C LEU A 52 1.47 -7.75 2.05
N PRO A 53 1.89 -7.67 3.32
CA PRO A 53 1.01 -7.87 4.47
C PRO A 53 0.25 -6.58 4.79
N ILE A 54 -0.64 -6.15 3.90
CA ILE A 54 -1.44 -4.93 4.08
C ILE A 54 -2.86 -5.27 4.54
N ASP A 55 -3.40 -4.42 5.41
CA ASP A 55 -4.76 -4.51 5.94
C ASP A 55 -5.70 -3.55 5.20
N THR A 56 -5.17 -2.45 4.66
CA THR A 56 -5.93 -1.41 3.97
C THR A 56 -5.23 -0.99 2.68
N LEU A 57 -6.02 -0.82 1.61
CA LEU A 57 -5.59 -0.26 0.34
C LEU A 57 -6.34 1.04 0.09
N LYS A 58 -5.63 2.16 -0.01
CA LYS A 58 -6.18 3.46 -0.37
C LYS A 58 -5.93 3.69 -1.86
N ILE A 59 -7.03 3.82 -2.60
CA ILE A 59 -7.00 4.16 -4.03
C ILE A 59 -6.81 5.66 -4.14
N ASP A 60 -5.86 6.08 -4.99
CA ASP A 60 -5.61 7.50 -5.25
C ASP A 60 -6.84 8.20 -5.83
N ALA A 61 -7.07 9.44 -5.41
CA ALA A 61 -8.24 10.21 -5.83
C ALA A 61 -8.30 10.44 -7.35
N SER A 62 -7.17 10.50 -8.06
CA SER A 62 -7.13 10.63 -9.52
C SER A 62 -7.81 9.46 -10.24
N PHE A 63 -7.94 8.30 -9.60
CA PHE A 63 -8.65 7.15 -10.16
C PHE A 63 -10.17 7.37 -10.20
N ILE A 64 -10.71 8.14 -9.24
CA ILE A 64 -12.15 8.43 -9.10
C ILE A 64 -12.49 9.80 -9.71
N ALA A 65 -11.53 10.73 -9.76
CA ALA A 65 -11.71 12.08 -10.26
C ALA A 65 -11.74 12.21 -11.80
N LYS A 66 -11.57 11.11 -12.54
CA LYS A 66 -11.87 11.10 -13.97
C LYS A 66 -13.37 11.06 -14.17
N ASP A 67 -13.90 12.07 -14.85
CA ASP A 67 -15.29 12.14 -15.26
C ASP A 67 -15.60 10.93 -16.16
N PRO A 68 -16.66 10.14 -15.93
CA PRO A 68 -17.03 9.01 -16.81
C PRO A 68 -17.28 9.40 -18.27
N ASP A 69 -17.36 10.70 -18.57
CA ASP A 69 -17.54 11.27 -19.90
C ASP A 69 -16.21 11.71 -20.59
N GLU A 70 -15.04 11.37 -20.01
CA GLU A 70 -13.73 11.31 -20.72
C GLU A 70 -13.28 9.87 -21.02
#